data_AF-A0A554R4T8-F1
#
_entry.id   AF-A0A554R4T8-F1
#
_cell.length_a   1.000
_cell.length_b   1.000
_cell.length_c   1.000
_cell.angle_alpha   90.00
_cell.angle_beta   90.00
_cell.angle_gamma   90.00
#
_symmetry.space_group_name_H-M   'P 1'
#
loop_
_entity.id
_entity.type
_entity.pdbx_description
1 polymer ?
#
loop_
_entity_poly.entity_id
_entity_poly.type
_entity_poly.pdbx_seq_one_letter_code
_entity_poly.pdbx_strand_id
1 'polypeptide(L)'
;MPSLGARVATSLSSKTRSGLLVRSALAAVVTVGVVISAVLSLGGNNHVGDTASESPTTTKGGTHNSAKAIIGTFPPALAESICSPGSLNSTGDLYLLCTVNSESTLAQSVSTDYSISFVAWVNQAEARKTLLDWRENERPELITENASHTAAARIEYRDAVSTTDYANSDSGLHFASRAIFPDAVAAKAFLESAGLV
;
A
#
# COMPACT_ATOMS: atom_id res chain seq x y z
N MET A 1 -22.63 66.09 16.48
CA MET A 1 -21.46 65.19 16.57
C MET A 1 -21.42 64.31 15.33
N PRO A 2 -20.56 64.60 14.34
CA PRO A 2 -20.38 63.78 13.14
C PRO A 2 -19.05 62.99 13.22
N SER A 3 -19.06 61.68 12.97
CA SER A 3 -17.86 60.89 12.65
C SER A 3 -17.83 60.67 11.13
N LEU A 4 -16.83 61.20 10.39
CA LEU A 4 -15.57 60.51 10.03
C LEU A 4 -15.85 59.11 9.46
N GLY A 5 -15.59 58.78 8.20
CA GLY A 5 -14.75 59.39 7.16
C GLY A 5 -13.91 58.29 6.50
N ALA A 6 -13.74 58.39 5.17
CA ALA A 6 -12.67 57.76 4.37
C ALA A 6 -12.78 56.23 4.09
N ARG A 7 -12.39 55.66 2.94
CA ARG A 7 -11.81 56.16 1.69
C ARG A 7 -11.65 54.98 0.70
N VAL A 8 -11.56 55.35 -0.59
CA VAL A 8 -10.70 54.76 -1.64
C VAL A 8 -11.21 53.53 -2.41
N ALA A 9 -11.41 53.79 -3.71
CA ALA A 9 -11.42 52.83 -4.79
C ALA A 9 -10.01 52.31 -5.09
N THR A 10 -9.88 51.00 -5.35
CA THR A 10 -8.72 50.46 -6.08
C THR A 10 -9.16 49.33 -6.99
N SER A 11 -8.69 49.45 -8.23
CA SER A 11 -8.86 48.61 -9.41
C SER A 11 -8.72 47.10 -9.19
N LEU A 12 -9.66 46.31 -9.72
CA LEU A 12 -9.33 44.95 -10.16
C LEU A 12 -8.61 45.05 -11.50
N SER A 13 -7.29 44.99 -11.44
CA SER A 13 -6.44 44.77 -12.59
C SER A 13 -6.68 43.37 -13.15
N SER A 14 -6.98 43.33 -14.44
CA SER A 14 -7.04 42.14 -15.28
C SER A 14 -5.83 41.22 -15.10
N LYS A 15 -6.07 39.92 -14.93
CA LYS A 15 -5.11 38.90 -15.39
C LYS A 15 -5.83 37.81 -16.15
N THR A 16 -5.99 38.07 -17.44
CA THR A 16 -6.23 37.08 -18.48
C THR A 16 -5.15 36.01 -18.42
N ARG A 17 -5.53 34.75 -18.17
CA ARG A 17 -4.78 33.55 -18.55
C ARG A 17 -5.73 32.72 -19.42
N SER A 18 -5.81 33.01 -20.71
CA SER A 18 -4.98 32.44 -21.78
C SER A 18 -4.69 30.95 -21.61
N GLY A 19 -5.34 30.16 -22.47
CA GLY A 19 -4.70 29.04 -23.17
C GLY A 19 -4.82 27.68 -22.50
N LEU A 20 -5.98 27.04 -22.63
CA LEU A 20 -6.13 25.59 -22.51
C LEU A 20 -5.43 24.95 -23.72
N LEU A 21 -4.17 24.52 -23.57
CA LEU A 21 -3.53 23.63 -24.53
C LEU A 21 -3.71 22.19 -24.05
N VAL A 22 -4.73 21.55 -24.61
CA VAL A 22 -4.92 20.10 -24.60
C VAL A 22 -3.76 19.47 -25.35
N ARG A 23 -2.83 18.84 -24.62
CA ARG A 23 -1.86 17.91 -25.20
C ARG A 23 -2.38 16.49 -24.98
N SER A 24 -3.07 15.99 -25.97
CA SER A 24 -3.37 14.57 -26.16
C SER A 24 -2.05 13.84 -26.50
N ALA A 25 -1.55 13.05 -25.57
CA ALA A 25 -0.45 12.11 -25.83
C ALA A 25 -1.03 10.72 -26.09
N LEU A 26 -0.66 10.16 -27.25
CA LEU A 26 -1.08 8.88 -27.79
C LEU A 26 -0.83 7.72 -26.82
N ALA A 27 -1.87 6.93 -26.57
CA ALA A 27 -1.74 5.63 -25.93
C ALA A 27 -1.09 4.64 -26.92
N ALA A 28 0.15 4.25 -26.66
CA ALA A 28 0.79 3.13 -27.34
C ALA A 28 0.21 1.83 -26.79
N VAL A 29 -0.54 1.10 -27.63
CA VAL A 29 -1.03 -0.25 -27.35
C VAL A 29 0.16 -1.20 -27.44
N VAL A 30 0.69 -1.62 -26.30
CA VAL A 30 1.66 -2.72 -26.24
C VAL A 30 0.87 -4.02 -26.11
N THR A 31 0.73 -4.74 -27.22
CA THR A 31 0.30 -6.13 -27.22
C THR A 31 1.38 -6.97 -26.52
N VAL A 32 1.14 -7.36 -25.28
CA VAL A 32 1.99 -8.34 -24.59
C VAL A 32 1.61 -9.72 -25.12
N GLY A 33 2.52 -10.29 -25.91
CA GLY A 33 2.46 -11.68 -26.35
C GLY A 33 2.46 -12.61 -25.15
N VAL A 34 1.45 -13.47 -25.09
CA VAL A 34 1.32 -14.54 -24.11
C VAL A 34 2.38 -15.60 -24.44
N VAL A 35 3.45 -15.66 -23.65
CA VAL A 35 4.37 -16.81 -23.66
C VAL A 35 3.88 -17.79 -22.60
N ILE A 36 3.15 -18.82 -23.02
CA ILE A 36 2.85 -20.00 -22.20
C ILE A 36 4.14 -20.84 -22.17
N SER A 37 4.95 -20.67 -21.12
CA SER A 37 5.97 -21.65 -20.80
C SER A 37 5.35 -22.76 -19.95
N ALA A 38 4.95 -23.84 -20.61
CA ALA A 38 4.67 -25.10 -19.96
C ALA A 38 5.98 -25.64 -19.36
N VAL A 39 6.04 -25.81 -18.04
CA VAL A 39 7.06 -26.66 -17.41
C VAL A 39 6.37 -27.98 -17.06
N LEU A 40 6.39 -28.91 -18.00
CA LEU A 40 6.36 -30.33 -17.66
C LEU A 40 7.79 -30.72 -17.28
N SER A 41 7.95 -31.27 -16.08
CA SER A 41 8.92 -32.35 -15.90
C SER A 41 8.39 -33.35 -14.88
N LEU A 42 7.87 -34.45 -15.40
CA LEU A 42 7.81 -35.75 -14.73
C LEU A 42 9.25 -36.19 -14.42
N GLY A 43 9.51 -36.72 -13.22
CA GLY A 43 10.81 -37.29 -12.90
C GLY A 43 10.93 -37.74 -11.45
N GLY A 44 10.18 -38.78 -11.08
CA GLY A 44 10.59 -39.60 -9.94
C GLY A 44 11.81 -40.43 -10.32
N ASN A 45 12.85 -40.40 -9.47
CA ASN A 45 13.53 -41.57 -8.90
C ASN A 45 14.84 -41.15 -8.18
N ASN A 46 14.91 -41.56 -6.91
CA ASN A 46 16.05 -41.80 -6.01
C ASN A 46 17.50 -41.61 -6.56
N HIS A 47 18.30 -40.71 -5.96
CA HIS A 47 19.48 -41.05 -5.13
C HIS A 47 20.27 -39.81 -4.65
N VAL A 48 20.66 -39.87 -3.37
CA VAL A 48 21.90 -39.40 -2.72
C VAL A 48 22.63 -38.17 -3.28
N GLY A 49 22.71 -37.14 -2.41
CA GLY A 49 23.90 -36.32 -2.18
C GLY A 49 24.24 -35.29 -3.26
N ASP A 50 23.98 -34.01 -2.97
CA ASP A 50 25.07 -33.05 -2.88
C ASP A 50 24.62 -31.72 -2.30
N THR A 51 25.53 -31.12 -1.54
CA THR A 51 25.35 -29.85 -0.84
C THR A 51 25.47 -28.73 -1.87
N ALA A 52 24.35 -28.29 -2.45
CA ALA A 52 24.34 -27.13 -3.33
C ALA A 52 24.29 -25.85 -2.50
N SER A 53 25.45 -25.21 -2.36
CA SER A 53 25.56 -23.80 -1.97
C SER A 53 24.93 -22.96 -3.08
N GLU A 54 23.66 -22.59 -2.92
CA GLU A 54 23.01 -21.61 -3.81
C GLU A 54 23.65 -20.24 -3.61
N SER A 55 24.44 -19.85 -4.63
CA SER A 55 24.88 -18.48 -4.84
C SER A 55 23.65 -17.57 -5.02
N PRO A 56 23.51 -16.45 -4.30
CA PRO A 56 22.34 -15.60 -4.42
C PRO A 56 22.37 -14.94 -5.80
N THR A 57 21.50 -15.40 -6.68
CA THR A 57 21.22 -14.73 -7.94
C THR A 57 20.60 -13.39 -7.58
N THR A 58 21.25 -12.30 -7.99
CA THR A 58 20.85 -10.92 -7.73
C THR A 58 19.60 -10.57 -8.53
N THR A 59 18.46 -11.08 -8.09
CA THR A 59 17.15 -10.55 -8.48
C THR A 59 17.03 -9.18 -7.81
N LYS A 60 16.82 -8.12 -8.58
CA LYS A 60 16.40 -6.79 -8.08
C LYS A 60 14.95 -6.82 -7.55
N GLY A 61 14.60 -7.87 -6.82
CA GLY A 61 13.33 -8.08 -6.13
C GLY A 61 13.58 -8.07 -4.62
N GLY A 62 12.61 -7.58 -3.87
CA GLY A 62 12.63 -7.30 -2.44
C GLY A 62 13.20 -8.43 -1.60
N THR A 63 13.74 -8.06 -0.44
CA THR A 63 14.52 -8.90 0.47
C THR A 63 13.77 -10.14 1.01
N HIS A 64 12.47 -10.29 0.75
CA HIS A 64 11.60 -11.31 1.34
C HIS A 64 10.74 -12.05 0.30
N ASN A 65 11.26 -13.20 -0.18
CA ASN A 65 10.60 -14.02 -1.20
C ASN A 65 9.73 -15.15 -0.59
N SER A 66 9.53 -15.15 0.73
CA SER A 66 8.81 -16.22 1.43
C SER A 66 7.73 -15.66 2.35
N ALA A 67 6.60 -16.37 2.44
CA ALA A 67 5.47 -15.97 3.27
C ALA A 67 5.85 -15.81 4.75
N LYS A 68 6.68 -16.73 5.28
CA LYS A 68 7.17 -16.64 6.66
C LYS A 68 7.94 -15.35 6.93
N ALA A 69 8.75 -14.91 5.97
CA ALA A 69 9.56 -13.72 6.12
C ALA A 69 8.70 -12.44 6.06
N ILE A 70 7.66 -12.43 5.22
CA ILE A 70 6.68 -11.33 5.16
C ILE A 70 5.87 -11.27 6.47
N ILE A 71 5.32 -12.39 6.93
CA ILE A 71 4.56 -12.46 8.20
C ILE A 71 5.43 -12.02 9.39
N GLY A 72 6.73 -12.33 9.37
CA GLY A 72 7.68 -11.88 10.40
C GLY A 72 7.85 -10.36 10.51
N THR A 73 7.36 -9.59 9.52
CA THR A 73 7.35 -8.12 9.57
C THR A 73 6.04 -7.52 10.08
N PHE A 74 5.02 -8.36 10.29
CA PHE A 74 3.71 -7.89 10.75
C PHE A 74 3.78 -7.45 12.21
N PRO A 75 3.04 -6.39 12.58
CA PRO A 75 2.69 -6.16 13.97
C PRO A 75 2.03 -7.40 14.61
N PRO A 76 2.17 -7.61 15.93
CA PRO A 76 1.62 -8.78 16.61
C PRO A 76 0.13 -9.02 16.35
N ALA A 77 -0.68 -7.95 16.30
CA ALA A 77 -2.13 -8.04 16.05
C ALA A 77 -2.46 -8.62 14.66
N LEU A 78 -1.58 -8.46 13.67
CA LEU A 78 -1.76 -9.00 12.32
C LEU A 78 -1.13 -10.38 12.14
N ALA A 79 -0.24 -10.81 13.03
CA ALA A 79 0.44 -12.10 12.96
C ALA A 79 -0.52 -13.30 13.11
N GLU A 80 -1.69 -13.10 13.71
CA GLU A 80 -2.77 -14.09 13.83
C GLU A 80 -3.64 -14.22 12.57
N SER A 81 -3.34 -13.44 11.52
CA SER A 81 -4.09 -13.47 10.27
C SER A 81 -3.85 -14.76 9.49
N ILE A 82 -4.88 -15.21 8.77
CA ILE A 82 -4.79 -16.34 7.86
C ILE A 82 -4.28 -15.83 6.52
N CYS A 83 -3.05 -16.16 6.16
CA CYS A 83 -2.38 -15.66 4.96
C CYS A 83 -2.11 -16.77 3.94
N SER A 84 -2.30 -16.43 2.67
CA SER A 84 -1.97 -17.27 1.53
C SER A 84 -1.01 -16.54 0.59
N PRO A 85 0.01 -17.22 0.02
CA PRO A 85 0.86 -16.63 -1.00
C PRO A 85 0.06 -16.25 -2.24
N GLY A 86 0.25 -15.03 -2.71
CA GLY A 86 -0.25 -14.57 -4.01
C GLY A 86 0.71 -14.85 -5.15
N SER A 87 0.42 -14.28 -6.32
CA SER A 87 1.38 -14.24 -7.43
C SER A 87 2.53 -13.27 -7.12
N LEU A 88 3.60 -13.31 -7.92
CA LEU A 88 4.61 -12.27 -7.87
C LEU A 88 4.03 -10.98 -8.51
N ASN A 89 4.32 -9.83 -7.91
CA ASN A 89 3.99 -8.55 -8.54
C ASN A 89 4.92 -8.29 -9.75
N SER A 90 4.74 -7.16 -10.44
CA SER A 90 5.56 -6.79 -11.60
C SER A 90 7.04 -6.56 -11.28
N THR A 91 7.40 -6.37 -10.01
CA THR A 91 8.78 -6.23 -9.53
C THR A 91 9.39 -7.55 -9.07
N GLY A 92 8.62 -8.66 -9.14
CA GLY A 92 9.07 -9.99 -8.73
C GLY A 92 8.91 -10.26 -7.23
N ASP A 93 8.20 -9.40 -6.50
CA ASP A 93 7.99 -9.53 -5.06
C ASP A 93 6.77 -10.39 -4.78
N LEU A 94 6.90 -11.28 -3.80
CA LEU A 94 5.76 -12.04 -3.30
C LEU A 94 4.87 -11.12 -2.47
N TYR A 95 3.57 -11.09 -2.80
CA TYR A 95 2.56 -10.55 -1.89
C TYR A 95 1.78 -11.69 -1.23
N LEU A 96 1.29 -11.43 -0.02
CA LEU A 96 0.36 -12.29 0.69
C LEU A 96 -1.04 -11.71 0.58
N LEU A 97 -2.02 -12.57 0.35
CA LEU A 97 -3.43 -12.26 0.60
C LEU A 97 -3.76 -12.79 1.98
N CYS A 98 -4.14 -11.90 2.88
CA CYS A 98 -4.41 -12.22 4.26
C CYS A 98 -5.84 -11.84 4.63
N THR A 99 -6.40 -12.59 5.56
CA THR A 99 -7.67 -12.30 6.21
C THR A 99 -7.44 -12.28 7.71
N VAL A 100 -7.87 -11.21 8.38
CA VAL A 100 -7.85 -11.14 9.84
C VAL A 100 -8.71 -12.27 10.39
N ASN A 101 -8.15 -13.07 11.29
CA ASN A 101 -8.88 -14.17 11.91
C ASN A 101 -10.07 -13.59 12.71
N SER A 102 -11.29 -14.05 12.44
CA SER A 102 -12.51 -13.60 13.12
C SER A 102 -12.49 -13.85 14.63
N GLU A 103 -11.68 -14.80 15.09
CA GLU A 103 -11.51 -15.10 16.51
C GLU A 103 -10.42 -14.25 17.19
N SER A 104 -9.63 -13.49 16.41
CA SER A 104 -8.55 -12.66 16.95
C SER A 104 -9.05 -11.47 17.76
N THR A 105 -8.20 -10.96 18.64
CA THR A 105 -8.47 -9.73 19.39
C THR A 105 -8.65 -8.51 18.49
N LEU A 106 -7.94 -8.48 17.35
CA LEU A 106 -8.09 -7.42 16.34
C LEU A 106 -9.49 -7.41 15.74
N ALA A 107 -10.02 -8.58 15.34
CA ALA A 107 -11.39 -8.65 14.81
C ALA A 107 -12.44 -8.19 15.84
N GLN A 108 -12.23 -8.53 17.12
CA GLN A 108 -13.12 -8.12 18.21
C GLN A 108 -13.05 -6.62 18.51
N SER A 109 -11.89 -5.97 18.33
CA SER A 109 -11.73 -4.55 18.66
C SER A 109 -12.35 -3.61 17.62
N VAL A 110 -12.45 -4.05 16.35
CA VAL A 110 -12.97 -3.20 15.26
C VAL A 110 -14.48 -3.42 15.03
N SER A 111 -15.10 -4.39 15.71
CA SER A 111 -16.54 -4.67 15.71
C SER A 111 -17.18 -4.64 14.31
N THR A 112 -16.65 -5.45 13.39
CA THR A 112 -17.13 -5.48 12.01
C THR A 112 -17.99 -6.70 11.72
N ASP A 113 -19.16 -6.51 11.12
CA ASP A 113 -20.00 -7.60 10.59
C ASP A 113 -19.40 -8.26 9.32
N TYR A 114 -18.21 -7.84 8.92
CA TYR A 114 -17.54 -8.25 7.68
C TYR A 114 -16.12 -8.75 7.92
N SER A 115 -15.63 -9.56 6.99
CA SER A 115 -14.27 -10.10 7.00
C SER A 115 -13.28 -9.03 6.55
N ILE A 116 -12.27 -8.74 7.38
CA ILE A 116 -11.20 -7.80 7.05
C ILE A 116 -10.12 -8.56 6.28
N SER A 117 -10.01 -8.30 4.98
CA SER A 117 -8.93 -8.83 4.14
C SER A 117 -7.96 -7.73 3.72
N PHE A 118 -6.71 -8.12 3.48
CA PHE A 118 -5.63 -7.20 3.09
C PHE A 118 -4.57 -7.91 2.24
N VAL A 119 -3.79 -7.10 1.54
CA VAL A 119 -2.59 -7.51 0.83
C VAL A 119 -1.39 -6.97 1.57
N ALA A 120 -0.35 -7.78 1.72
CA ALA A 120 0.90 -7.32 2.29
C ALA A 120 2.11 -7.86 1.53
N TRP A 121 3.15 -7.06 1.44
CA TRP A 121 4.43 -7.43 0.83
C TRP A 121 5.56 -6.65 1.50
N VAL A 122 6.81 -7.02 1.23
CA VAL A 122 7.96 -6.36 1.83
C VAL A 122 8.95 -5.90 0.78
N ASN A 123 9.08 -4.60 0.62
CA ASN A 123 10.03 -3.95 -0.26
C ASN A 123 10.39 -2.55 0.29
N GLN A 124 11.58 -2.42 0.89
CA GLN A 124 12.05 -1.15 1.48
C GLN A 124 12.14 -0.01 0.46
N ALA A 125 12.57 -0.29 -0.76
CA ALA A 125 12.72 0.74 -1.79
C ALA A 125 11.35 1.28 -2.22
N GLU A 126 10.38 0.37 -2.38
CA GLU A 126 9.00 0.75 -2.68
C GLU A 126 8.36 1.49 -1.49
N ALA A 127 8.55 1.03 -0.26
CA ALA A 127 8.01 1.69 0.94
C ALA A 127 8.50 3.12 1.07
N ARG A 128 9.80 3.34 0.87
CA ARG A 128 10.37 4.69 0.83
C ARG A 128 9.77 5.54 -0.29
N LYS A 129 9.59 4.97 -1.49
CA LYS A 129 8.99 5.67 -2.63
C LYS A 129 7.55 6.07 -2.33
N THR A 130 6.75 5.17 -1.77
CA THR A 130 5.35 5.43 -1.40
C THR A 130 5.24 6.52 -0.34
N LEU A 131 6.07 6.48 0.70
CA LEU A 131 6.08 7.54 1.71
C LEU A 131 6.44 8.91 1.14
N LEU A 132 7.40 8.97 0.21
CA LEU A 132 7.71 10.22 -0.50
C LEU A 132 6.55 10.69 -1.37
N ASP A 133 5.93 9.78 -2.13
CA ASP A 133 4.77 10.09 -2.98
C ASP A 133 3.60 10.67 -2.17
N TRP A 134 3.31 10.09 -1.00
CA TRP A 134 2.25 10.58 -0.12
C TRP A 134 2.53 11.97 0.47
N ARG A 135 3.80 12.33 0.69
CA ARG A 135 4.18 13.65 1.21
C ARG A 135 4.24 14.73 0.12
N GLU A 136 4.73 14.36 -1.05
CA GLU A 136 4.99 15.30 -2.15
C GLU A 136 3.74 15.62 -2.96
N ASN A 137 2.80 14.68 -3.06
CA ASN A 137 1.53 14.92 -3.73
C ASN A 137 0.51 15.34 -2.68
N GLU A 138 0.02 16.58 -2.77
CA GLU A 138 -1.05 17.17 -1.93
C GLU A 138 -2.39 16.44 -2.13
N ARG A 139 -2.44 15.25 -1.56
CA ARG A 139 -3.50 14.25 -1.57
C ARG A 139 -4.52 14.63 -0.47
N PRO A 140 -5.83 14.81 -0.75
CA PRO A 140 -6.84 15.14 0.28
C PRO A 140 -7.08 14.02 1.31
N GLU A 141 -6.46 12.86 1.13
CA GLU A 141 -6.52 11.70 1.99
C GLU A 141 -5.88 11.96 3.36
N LEU A 142 -6.44 11.40 4.43
CA LEU A 142 -5.88 11.53 5.76
C LEU A 142 -4.65 10.64 5.87
N ILE A 143 -3.49 11.27 6.07
CA ILE A 143 -2.22 10.57 6.32
C ILE A 143 -1.90 10.67 7.81
N THR A 144 -1.70 9.53 8.45
CA THR A 144 -1.18 9.43 9.81
C THR A 144 0.24 8.92 9.73
N GLU A 145 1.20 9.68 10.22
CA GLU A 145 2.63 9.39 10.08
C GLU A 145 3.33 9.38 11.43
N ASN A 146 4.30 8.49 11.60
CA ASN A 146 5.10 8.41 12.81
C ASN A 146 6.11 9.57 12.92
N ALA A 147 6.59 9.83 14.14
CA ALA A 147 7.49 10.96 14.41
C ALA A 147 8.85 10.87 13.68
N SER A 148 9.30 9.66 13.31
CA SER A 148 10.54 9.46 12.56
C SER A 148 10.37 9.58 11.04
N HIS A 149 9.14 9.77 10.54
CA HIS A 149 8.81 9.76 9.12
C HIS A 149 9.31 8.49 8.41
N THR A 150 9.29 7.35 9.11
CA THR A 150 9.65 6.04 8.55
C THR A 150 8.45 5.13 8.34
N ALA A 151 7.30 5.48 8.88
CA ALA A 151 6.06 4.76 8.64
C ALA A 151 4.86 5.70 8.62
N ALA A 152 3.93 5.44 7.70
CA ALA A 152 2.68 6.16 7.62
C ALA A 152 1.55 5.24 7.16
N ALA A 153 0.33 5.60 7.52
CA ALA A 153 -0.89 5.06 6.93
C ALA A 153 -1.67 6.16 6.23
N ARG A 154 -2.32 5.79 5.13
CA ARG A 154 -3.20 6.64 4.34
C ARG A 154 -4.62 6.07 4.39
N ILE A 155 -5.60 6.93 4.64
CA ILE A 155 -7.01 6.60 4.58
C ILE A 155 -7.60 7.32 3.37
N GLU A 156 -7.96 6.56 2.35
CA GLU A 156 -8.58 7.06 1.13
C GLU A 156 -10.10 6.88 1.22
N TYR A 157 -10.85 7.95 0.95
CA TYR A 157 -12.30 7.90 0.84
C TYR A 157 -12.70 7.91 -0.62
N ARG A 158 -13.34 6.84 -1.09
CA ARG A 158 -13.78 6.68 -2.48
C ARG A 158 -15.14 6.01 -2.52
N ASP A 159 -16.04 6.45 -3.39
CA ASP A 159 -17.36 5.81 -3.62
C ASP A 159 -18.15 5.54 -2.33
N ALA A 160 -18.13 6.51 -1.42
CA ALA A 160 -18.77 6.48 -0.11
C ALA A 160 -18.16 5.53 0.93
N VAL A 161 -16.96 5.00 0.68
CA VAL A 161 -16.29 4.05 1.56
C VAL A 161 -14.83 4.40 1.82
N SER A 162 -14.26 3.92 2.92
CA SER A 162 -12.85 4.16 3.26
C SER A 162 -12.00 2.91 3.06
N THR A 163 -10.86 3.07 2.40
CA THR A 163 -9.79 2.07 2.32
C THR A 163 -8.55 2.58 3.03
N THR A 164 -7.74 1.67 3.55
CA THR A 164 -6.49 1.97 4.24
C THR A 164 -5.29 1.36 3.52
N ASP A 165 -4.22 2.14 3.46
CA ASP A 165 -2.88 1.72 3.06
C ASP A 165 -1.89 2.04 4.17
N TYR A 166 -0.80 1.28 4.28
CA TYR A 166 0.31 1.55 5.19
C TYR A 166 1.63 1.17 4.55
N ALA A 167 2.66 1.97 4.82
CA ALA A 167 4.02 1.74 4.37
C ALA A 167 5.01 2.02 5.50
N ASN A 168 6.03 1.17 5.64
CA ASN A 168 7.13 1.34 6.58
C ASN A 168 8.47 1.16 5.85
N SER A 169 9.28 2.21 5.78
CA SER A 169 10.57 2.17 5.10
C SER A 169 11.66 1.42 5.86
N ASP A 170 11.51 1.21 7.17
CA ASP A 170 12.49 0.49 8.00
C ASP A 170 12.34 -1.02 7.81
N SER A 171 11.12 -1.54 7.96
CA SER A 171 10.84 -2.96 7.71
C SER A 171 10.65 -3.29 6.23
N GLY A 172 10.30 -2.28 5.42
CA GLY A 172 9.85 -2.45 4.04
C GLY A 172 8.41 -2.94 3.91
N LEU A 173 7.68 -3.11 5.02
CA LEU A 173 6.31 -3.58 5.01
C LEU A 173 5.42 -2.61 4.26
N HIS A 174 4.67 -3.16 3.32
CA HIS A 174 3.49 -2.56 2.73
C HIS A 174 2.26 -3.34 3.12
N PHE A 175 1.18 -2.60 3.34
CA PHE A 175 -0.13 -3.12 3.66
C PHE A 175 -1.15 -2.33 2.87
N ALA A 176 -2.06 -3.02 2.20
CA ALA A 176 -3.21 -2.43 1.53
C ALA A 176 -4.46 -3.22 1.91
N SER A 177 -5.40 -2.57 2.58
CA SER A 177 -6.68 -3.18 2.89
C SER A 177 -7.45 -3.47 1.61
N ARG A 178 -8.10 -4.64 1.57
CA ARG A 178 -9.19 -4.95 0.63
C ARG A 178 -10.55 -4.81 1.29
N ALA A 179 -10.57 -4.68 2.62
CA ALA A 179 -11.74 -4.34 3.39
C ALA A 179 -12.21 -2.92 3.09
N ILE A 180 -13.52 -2.75 3.15
CA ILE A 180 -14.20 -1.49 2.91
C ILE A 180 -14.75 -1.03 4.26
N PHE A 181 -14.18 0.03 4.81
CA PHE A 181 -14.63 0.60 6.08
C PHE A 181 -15.77 1.60 5.85
N PRO A 182 -16.76 1.68 6.76
CA PRO A 182 -17.91 2.56 6.61
C PRO A 182 -17.53 4.04 6.60
N ASP A 183 -16.48 4.41 7.33
CA ASP A 183 -15.97 5.77 7.42
C ASP A 183 -14.48 5.79 7.83
N ALA A 184 -13.90 7.00 7.82
CA ALA A 184 -12.50 7.20 8.17
C ALA A 184 -12.21 6.94 9.65
N VAL A 185 -13.21 7.02 10.54
CA VAL A 185 -13.04 6.75 11.98
C VAL A 185 -12.84 5.26 12.21
N ALA A 186 -13.66 4.41 11.60
CA ALA A 186 -13.53 2.96 11.64
C ALA A 186 -12.21 2.50 10.99
N ALA A 187 -11.86 3.09 9.84
CA ALA A 187 -10.60 2.83 9.16
C ALA A 187 -9.38 3.17 10.05
N LYS A 188 -9.42 4.31 10.74
CA LYS A 188 -8.36 4.73 11.67
C LYS A 188 -8.27 3.81 12.89
N ALA A 189 -9.41 3.47 13.50
CA ALA A 189 -9.46 2.57 14.65
C ALA A 189 -8.90 1.17 14.33
N PHE A 190 -9.13 0.68 13.10
CA PHE A 190 -8.49 -0.54 12.61
C PHE A 190 -6.97 -0.40 12.54
N LEU A 191 -6.46 0.66 11.92
CA LEU A 191 -5.01 0.89 11.79
C LEU A 191 -4.32 0.99 13.16
N GLU A 192 -4.93 1.71 14.11
CA GLU A 192 -4.45 1.83 15.49
C GLU A 192 -4.46 0.46 16.20
N SER A 193 -5.57 -0.28 16.11
CA SER A 193 -5.69 -1.63 16.72
C SER A 193 -4.72 -2.64 16.09
N ALA A 194 -4.44 -2.51 14.79
CA ALA A 194 -3.51 -3.35 14.07
C ALA A 194 -2.03 -3.00 14.37
N GLY A 195 -1.77 -1.90 15.08
CA GLY A 195 -0.41 -1.43 15.37
C GLY A 195 0.31 -0.88 14.15
N LEU A 196 -0.43 -0.33 13.19
CA LEU A 196 0.09 0.29 11.97
C LEU A 196 0.24 1.81 12.09
N VAL A 197 -0.31 2.44 13.14
CA VAL A 197 -0.16 3.86 13.46
C VAL A 197 -0.12 4.10 14.95
#